data_AF-A0A9D3UBA8-F1
#
_entry.id   AF-A0A9D3UBA8-F1
#
_cell.length_a   1.000
_cell.length_b   1.000
_cell.length_c   1.000
_cell.angle_alpha   90.00
_cell.angle_beta   90.00
_cell.angle_gamma   90.00
#
_symmetry.space_group_name_H-M   'P 1'
#
loop_
_entity.id
_entity.type
_entity.pdbx_description
1 polymer ?
#
loop_
_entity_poly.entity_id
_entity_poly.type
_entity_poly.pdbx_seq_one_letter_code
_entity_poly.pdbx_strand_id
1 'polypeptide(L)'
;MEFWQWAQGYDEGFRYGQMTTNLVKEINAVLLKTRHLPISSIFSATFYRLATLMPKMGQQQVNQMEAGHVFVKHVRDAIIANRRMARLMNVEVYSQCNETFCVTETISCQSSIPPRSYGVDLRNRRYDCRRFQTLHYPYAHVVAACAKVSLNVDQFIDEVYTLELTLCVWENEFPVLPDLSTWKVPRTTFELIPDKGLRRNSKGRPQSSRIRNEMDIREKSDGKLCGVCRLAGHNRSKCLL
;
A
#
# COMPACT_ATOMS: atom_id res chain seq x y z
N MET A 1 -7.33 -25.29 -2.40
CA MET A 1 -7.11 -24.12 -1.54
C MET A 1 -8.15 -23.09 -1.97
N GLU A 2 -9.06 -22.76 -1.07
CA GLU A 2 -10.29 -22.04 -1.41
C GLU A 2 -10.06 -20.51 -1.43
N PHE A 3 -10.71 -19.79 -2.33
CA PHE A 3 -10.47 -18.35 -2.56
C PHE A 3 -10.66 -17.48 -1.31
N TRP A 4 -11.63 -17.80 -0.46
CA TRP A 4 -11.91 -17.08 0.79
C TRP A 4 -10.78 -17.14 1.83
N GLN A 5 -9.87 -18.12 1.77
CA GLN A 5 -8.74 -18.24 2.70
C GLN A 5 -7.71 -17.13 2.46
N TRP A 6 -7.78 -16.46 1.32
CA TRP A 6 -6.94 -15.32 0.97
C TRP A 6 -7.58 -13.97 1.34
N ALA A 7 -8.87 -13.94 1.68
CA ALA A 7 -9.55 -12.72 2.10
C ALA A 7 -9.10 -12.29 3.50
N GLN A 8 -8.91 -10.99 3.67
CA GLN A 8 -8.34 -10.43 4.90
C GLN A 8 -9.22 -10.66 6.14
N GLY A 9 -10.54 -10.78 5.98
CA GLY A 9 -11.43 -11.15 7.09
C GLY A 9 -11.29 -12.59 7.61
N TYR A 10 -10.38 -13.40 7.05
CA TYR A 10 -10.11 -14.79 7.43
C TYR A 10 -8.63 -15.07 7.75
N ASP A 11 -7.79 -14.02 7.82
CA ASP A 11 -6.37 -14.18 8.13
C ASP A 11 -6.03 -14.06 9.61
N GLU A 12 -7.03 -14.18 10.48
CA GLU A 12 -6.86 -14.09 11.94
C GLU A 12 -6.18 -12.79 12.44
N GLY A 13 -6.17 -11.72 11.63
CA GLY A 13 -5.57 -10.44 11.99
C GLY A 13 -4.08 -10.33 11.66
N PHE A 14 -3.53 -11.20 10.80
CA PHE A 14 -2.12 -11.11 10.40
C PHE A 14 -1.82 -9.95 9.43
N ARG A 15 -2.84 -9.37 8.77
CA ARG A 15 -2.65 -8.25 7.84
C ARG A 15 -3.39 -7.00 8.33
N TYR A 16 -2.67 -5.88 8.40
CA TYR A 16 -3.16 -4.57 8.87
C TYR A 16 -3.72 -3.70 7.73
N GLY A 17 -4.74 -4.19 7.03
CA GLY A 17 -5.43 -3.50 5.93
C GLY A 17 -4.82 -3.70 4.53
N GLN A 18 -3.75 -4.50 4.41
CA GLN A 18 -3.07 -4.75 3.14
C GLN A 18 -3.72 -5.91 2.37
N MET A 19 -4.68 -5.59 1.50
CA MET A 19 -5.43 -6.58 0.69
C MET A 19 -4.86 -6.85 -0.71
N THR A 20 -3.84 -6.10 -1.16
CA THR A 20 -3.42 -6.14 -2.56
C THR A 20 -1.90 -6.19 -2.72
N THR A 21 -1.45 -6.62 -3.89
CA THR A 21 -0.06 -6.47 -4.36
C THR A 21 0.34 -5.00 -4.59
N ASN A 22 -0.35 -4.03 -3.96
CA ASN A 22 -0.06 -2.61 -4.10
C ASN A 22 1.35 -2.28 -3.67
N LEU A 23 1.92 -2.99 -2.69
CA LEU A 23 3.32 -2.81 -2.34
C LEU A 23 4.26 -3.04 -3.54
N VAL A 24 4.02 -4.11 -4.32
CA VAL A 24 4.78 -4.38 -5.54
C VAL A 24 4.52 -3.31 -6.61
N LYS A 25 3.29 -2.81 -6.74
CA LYS A 25 2.96 -1.72 -7.67
C LYS A 25 3.59 -0.39 -7.26
N GLU A 26 3.63 -0.06 -5.98
CA GLU A 26 4.26 1.13 -5.42
C GLU A 26 5.77 1.07 -5.58
N ILE A 27 6.40 -0.06 -5.25
CA ILE A 27 7.83 -0.28 -5.51
C ILE A 27 8.11 -0.17 -7.01
N ASN A 28 7.26 -0.75 -7.85
CA ASN A 28 7.39 -0.62 -9.32
C ASN A 28 7.23 0.84 -9.80
N ALA A 29 6.34 1.62 -9.19
CA ALA A 29 6.17 3.04 -9.50
C ALA A 29 7.40 3.86 -9.09
N VAL A 30 7.97 3.57 -7.91
CA VAL A 30 9.23 4.17 -7.44
C VAL A 30 10.36 3.86 -8.42
N LEU A 31 10.49 2.60 -8.85
CA LEU A 31 11.54 2.14 -9.75
C LEU A 31 11.27 2.46 -11.23
N LEU A 32 10.08 2.97 -11.59
CA LEU A 32 9.66 3.16 -12.98
C LEU A 32 10.66 4.01 -13.79
N LYS A 33 11.21 5.06 -13.16
CA LYS A 33 12.17 5.97 -13.79
C LYS A 33 13.59 5.42 -13.85
N THR A 34 13.92 4.39 -13.07
CA THR A 34 15.30 3.86 -12.95
C THR A 34 15.45 2.46 -13.55
N ARG A 35 14.35 1.76 -13.84
CA ARG A 35 14.35 0.36 -14.34
C ARG A 35 15.09 0.10 -15.65
N HIS A 36 15.42 1.14 -16.42
CA HIS A 36 16.15 1.03 -17.68
C HIS A 36 17.67 1.23 -17.51
N LEU A 37 18.11 1.55 -16.29
CA LEU A 37 19.51 1.80 -15.96
C LEU A 37 20.24 0.51 -15.57
N PRO A 38 21.59 0.51 -15.55
CA PRO A 38 22.38 -0.60 -15.01
C PRO A 38 21.96 -0.95 -13.58
N ILE A 39 22.17 -2.22 -13.18
CA ILE A 39 21.82 -2.73 -11.84
C ILE A 39 22.46 -1.86 -10.74
N SER A 40 23.72 -1.43 -10.94
CA SER A 40 24.41 -0.53 -10.02
C SER A 40 23.68 0.80 -9.83
N SER A 41 23.20 1.41 -10.91
CA SER A 41 22.43 2.66 -10.85
C SER A 41 21.07 2.48 -10.20
N ILE A 42 20.39 1.34 -10.42
CA ILE A 42 19.14 1.01 -9.72
C ILE A 42 19.40 0.88 -8.23
N PHE A 43 20.45 0.16 -7.83
CA PHE A 43 20.84 0.00 -6.44
C PHE A 43 21.13 1.35 -5.78
N SER A 44 22.01 2.17 -6.39
CA SER A 44 22.32 3.51 -5.87
C SER A 44 21.08 4.39 -5.74
N ALA A 45 20.21 4.41 -6.76
CA ALA A 45 18.99 5.22 -6.71
C ALA A 45 18.03 4.77 -5.60
N THR A 46 17.85 3.46 -5.41
CA THR A 46 17.04 2.92 -4.31
C THR A 46 17.66 3.29 -2.96
N PHE A 47 18.96 3.07 -2.81
CA PHE A 47 19.68 3.37 -1.58
C PHE A 47 19.53 4.84 -1.17
N TYR A 48 19.88 5.79 -2.04
CA TYR A 48 19.83 7.22 -1.70
C TYR A 48 18.41 7.74 -1.49
N ARG A 49 17.41 7.16 -2.16
CA ARG A 49 16.00 7.50 -1.91
C ARG A 49 15.55 7.03 -0.54
N LEU A 50 15.92 5.82 -0.13
CA LEU A 50 15.59 5.33 1.21
C LEU A 50 16.35 6.13 2.28
N ALA A 51 17.65 6.36 2.08
CA ALA A 51 18.48 7.14 3.00
C ALA A 51 17.97 8.59 3.20
N THR A 52 17.30 9.18 2.21
CA THR A 52 16.66 10.50 2.35
C THR A 52 15.22 10.43 2.86
N LEU A 53 14.48 9.37 2.52
CA LEU A 53 13.09 9.19 2.95
C LEU A 53 12.97 8.88 4.44
N MET A 54 13.80 7.98 4.96
CA MET A 54 13.74 7.53 6.36
C MET A 54 13.82 8.67 7.38
N PRO A 55 14.86 9.54 7.37
CA PRO A 55 14.95 10.65 8.32
C PRO A 55 13.83 11.67 8.13
N LYS A 56 13.36 11.87 6.89
CA LYS A 56 12.22 12.76 6.62
C LYS A 56 10.92 12.24 7.25
N MET A 57 10.65 10.95 7.11
CA MET A 57 9.48 10.29 7.69
C MET A 57 9.58 10.25 9.23
N GLY A 58 10.77 9.94 9.77
CA GLY A 58 11.05 10.00 11.20
C GLY A 58 10.82 11.39 11.78
N GLN A 59 11.34 12.45 11.14
CA GLN A 59 11.09 13.82 11.59
C GLN A 59 9.62 14.21 11.52
N GLN A 60 8.91 13.82 10.44
CA GLN A 60 7.47 14.06 10.33
C GLN A 60 6.68 13.38 11.47
N GLN A 61 7.18 12.25 11.95
CA GLN A 61 6.60 11.51 13.05
C GLN A 61 6.83 12.21 14.39
N VAL A 62 8.08 12.61 14.66
CA VAL A 62 8.45 13.41 15.84
C VAL A 62 7.63 14.69 15.92
N ASN A 63 7.51 15.44 14.83
CA ASN A 63 6.71 16.66 14.79
C ASN A 63 5.23 16.41 15.15
N GLN A 64 4.68 15.24 14.81
CA GLN A 64 3.31 14.88 15.21
C GLN A 64 3.20 14.53 16.69
N MET A 65 4.22 13.89 17.26
CA MET A 65 4.29 13.60 18.69
C MET A 65 4.42 14.90 19.50
N GLU A 66 5.27 15.83 19.07
CA GLU A 66 5.40 17.18 19.66
C GLU A 66 4.11 17.99 19.59
N ALA A 67 3.30 17.79 18.53
CA ALA A 67 1.96 18.36 18.42
C ALA A 67 0.92 17.67 19.34
N GLY A 68 1.32 16.70 20.17
CA GLY A 68 0.48 16.01 21.13
C GLY A 68 -0.41 14.91 20.54
N HIS A 69 -0.14 14.45 19.32
CA HIS A 69 -0.87 13.34 18.73
C HIS A 69 -0.35 11.99 19.24
N VAL A 70 -1.25 11.01 19.37
CA VAL A 70 -0.90 9.64 19.83
C VAL A 70 -0.85 8.65 18.67
N PHE A 71 -1.78 8.73 17.73
CA PHE A 71 -1.91 7.80 16.60
C PHE A 71 -1.49 8.43 15.28
N VAL A 72 -1.08 7.63 14.30
CA VAL A 72 -0.76 8.08 12.93
C VAL A 72 -1.92 8.82 12.24
N LYS A 73 -1.57 9.80 11.41
CA LYS A 73 -2.53 10.70 10.74
C LYS A 73 -3.69 9.97 10.05
N HIS A 74 -3.41 8.90 9.29
CA HIS A 74 -4.45 8.21 8.52
C HIS A 74 -5.51 7.57 9.43
N VAL A 75 -5.12 7.02 10.59
CA VAL A 75 -6.07 6.49 11.58
C VAL A 75 -6.86 7.63 12.21
N ARG A 76 -6.22 8.74 12.58
CA ARG A 76 -6.93 9.92 13.11
C ARG A 76 -8.00 10.42 12.13
N ASP A 77 -7.64 10.57 10.85
CA ASP A 77 -8.55 10.99 9.79
C ASP A 77 -9.70 9.97 9.60
N ALA A 78 -9.39 8.67 9.64
CA ALA A 78 -10.39 7.61 9.58
C ALA A 78 -11.35 7.62 10.77
N ILE A 79 -10.85 7.84 11.99
CA ILE A 79 -11.69 7.96 13.20
C ILE A 79 -12.62 9.17 13.10
N ILE A 80 -12.15 10.30 12.57
CA ILE A 80 -13.01 11.47 12.32
C ILE A 80 -14.12 11.12 11.32
N ALA A 81 -13.80 10.43 10.23
CA ALA A 81 -14.80 9.98 9.25
C ALA A 81 -15.79 8.97 9.87
N ASN A 82 -15.30 8.01 10.66
CA ASN A 82 -16.11 7.00 11.32
C ASN A 82 -17.04 7.62 12.38
N ARG A 83 -16.59 8.66 13.11
CA ARG A 83 -17.44 9.44 14.02
C ARG A 83 -18.57 10.16 13.27
N ARG A 84 -18.33 10.66 12.06
CA ARG A 84 -19.39 11.27 11.22
C ARG A 84 -20.41 10.22 10.79
N MET A 85 -19.94 9.05 10.35
CA MET A 85 -20.83 7.94 9.95
C MET A 85 -21.63 7.37 11.13
N ALA A 86 -21.02 7.27 12.31
CA ALA A 86 -21.68 6.76 13.53
C ALA A 86 -22.91 7.59 13.94
N ARG A 87 -22.96 8.89 13.60
CA ARG A 87 -24.13 9.75 13.84
C ARG A 87 -25.35 9.36 13.01
N LEU A 88 -25.15 8.58 11.94
CA LEU A 88 -26.18 8.08 11.04
C LEU A 88 -26.54 6.62 11.37
N MET A 89 -26.41 6.22 12.63
CA MET A 89 -26.69 4.87 13.08
C MET A 89 -27.58 4.89 14.32
N ASN A 90 -28.50 3.93 14.40
CA ASN A 90 -29.24 3.65 15.61
C ASN A 90 -28.53 2.55 16.40
N VAL A 91 -28.49 2.68 17.74
CA VAL A 91 -27.82 1.72 18.62
C VAL A 91 -28.80 1.22 19.68
N GLU A 92 -29.08 -0.07 19.63
CA GLU A 92 -29.90 -0.81 20.59
C GLU A 92 -29.01 -1.62 21.52
N VAL A 93 -29.29 -1.54 22.83
CA VAL A 93 -28.55 -2.31 23.84
C VAL A 93 -29.23 -3.67 24.00
N TYR A 94 -28.49 -4.74 23.72
CA TYR A 94 -28.99 -6.11 23.87
C TYR A 94 -28.59 -6.70 25.22
N SER A 95 -27.39 -6.39 25.71
CA SER A 95 -26.95 -6.76 27.07
C SER A 95 -25.98 -5.73 27.62
N GLN A 96 -26.38 -5.08 28.72
CA GLN A 96 -25.53 -4.10 29.39
C GLN A 96 -24.35 -4.76 30.12
N CYS A 97 -24.55 -5.94 30.72
CA CYS A 97 -23.50 -6.66 31.45
C CYS A 97 -22.42 -7.24 30.52
N ASN A 98 -22.79 -7.51 29.27
CA ASN A 98 -21.90 -8.09 28.26
C ASN A 98 -21.45 -7.07 27.21
N GLU A 99 -21.82 -5.79 27.36
CA GLU A 99 -21.51 -4.70 26.42
C GLU A 99 -21.84 -5.08 24.96
N THR A 100 -23.03 -5.66 24.77
CA THR A 100 -23.50 -6.16 23.47
C THR A 100 -24.58 -5.25 22.90
N PHE A 101 -24.40 -4.85 21.65
CA PHE A 101 -25.25 -3.89 20.95
C PHE A 101 -25.65 -4.39 19.57
N CYS A 102 -26.82 -3.96 19.12
CA CYS A 102 -27.22 -4.03 17.72
C CYS A 102 -27.13 -2.63 17.13
N VAL A 103 -26.35 -2.47 16.07
CA VAL A 103 -26.16 -1.18 15.39
C VAL A 103 -26.77 -1.24 14.01
N THR A 104 -27.77 -0.40 13.76
CA THR A 104 -28.50 -0.34 12.49
C THR A 104 -28.18 0.95 11.75
N GLU A 105 -27.84 0.85 10.46
CA GLU A 105 -27.59 2.00 9.60
C GLU A 105 -28.93 2.69 9.25
N THR A 106 -29.15 3.93 9.68
CA THR A 106 -30.45 4.62 9.48
C THR A 106 -30.66 5.11 8.06
N ILE A 107 -29.60 5.26 7.27
CA ILE A 107 -29.66 5.64 5.86
C ILE A 107 -28.87 4.61 5.07
N SER A 108 -29.54 3.73 4.33
CA SER A 108 -28.86 2.95 3.29
C SER A 108 -28.53 3.91 2.15
N CYS A 109 -27.27 3.92 1.70
CA CYS A 109 -26.86 4.69 0.54
C CYS A 109 -27.45 4.15 -0.78
N GLN A 110 -28.25 3.09 -0.72
CA GLN A 110 -28.95 2.45 -1.82
C GLN A 110 -30.41 2.20 -1.43
N SER A 111 -31.31 3.02 -1.99
CA SER A 111 -32.76 3.05 -1.73
C SER A 111 -33.51 1.72 -1.93
N SER A 112 -32.81 0.68 -2.40
CA SER A 112 -33.35 -0.65 -2.68
C SER A 112 -32.86 -1.73 -1.71
N ILE A 113 -31.97 -1.42 -0.77
CA ILE A 113 -31.43 -2.37 0.21
C ILE A 113 -31.97 -2.02 1.60
N PRO A 114 -32.57 -2.99 2.31
CA PRO A 114 -33.05 -2.75 3.67
C PRO A 114 -31.89 -2.34 4.60
N PRO A 115 -32.18 -1.54 5.64
CA PRO A 115 -31.20 -1.19 6.67
C PRO A 115 -30.51 -2.44 7.20
N ARG A 116 -29.17 -2.46 7.17
CA ARG A 116 -28.40 -3.56 7.74
C ARG A 116 -28.15 -3.28 9.22
N SER A 117 -28.25 -4.35 10.00
CA SER A 117 -27.94 -4.35 11.42
C SER A 117 -26.73 -5.23 11.68
N TYR A 118 -25.87 -4.80 12.58
CA TYR A 118 -24.63 -5.48 12.93
C TYR A 118 -24.54 -5.63 14.45
N GLY A 119 -24.23 -6.85 14.90
CA GLY A 119 -23.85 -7.13 16.28
C GLY A 119 -22.48 -6.57 16.61
N VAL A 120 -22.39 -5.90 17.76
CA VAL A 120 -21.18 -5.30 18.32
C VAL A 120 -21.02 -5.78 19.76
N ASP A 121 -19.97 -6.54 20.03
CA ASP A 121 -19.56 -6.97 21.36
C ASP A 121 -18.26 -6.25 21.70
N LEU A 122 -18.37 -5.17 22.50
CA LEU A 122 -17.23 -4.34 22.88
C LEU A 122 -16.29 -5.10 23.83
N ARG A 123 -16.85 -5.91 24.73
CA ARG A 123 -16.10 -6.64 25.77
C ARG A 123 -15.15 -7.66 25.17
N ASN A 124 -15.64 -8.46 24.21
CA ASN A 124 -14.83 -9.49 23.54
C ASN A 124 -14.20 -9.01 22.24
N ARG A 125 -14.38 -7.73 21.87
CA ARG A 125 -13.91 -7.13 20.61
C ARG A 125 -14.36 -7.93 19.37
N ARG A 126 -15.62 -8.42 19.36
CA ARG A 126 -16.21 -9.18 18.25
C ARG A 126 -17.29 -8.38 17.54
N TYR A 127 -17.27 -8.40 16.20
CA TYR A 127 -18.13 -7.54 15.39
C TYR A 127 -18.55 -8.25 14.11
N ASP A 128 -19.84 -8.16 13.76
CA ASP A 128 -20.38 -8.81 12.56
C ASP A 128 -19.87 -8.19 11.27
N CYS A 129 -19.57 -6.87 11.28
CA CYS A 129 -19.16 -6.17 10.07
C CYS A 129 -17.77 -6.59 9.56
N ARG A 130 -16.98 -7.33 10.36
CA ARG A 130 -15.58 -7.83 10.16
C ARG A 130 -14.53 -6.82 9.67
N ARG A 131 -14.94 -5.64 9.20
CA ARG A 131 -14.11 -4.53 8.74
C ARG A 131 -13.18 -4.04 9.84
N PHE A 132 -13.66 -3.98 11.07
CA PHE A 132 -12.84 -3.64 12.23
C PHE A 132 -11.71 -4.66 12.45
N GLN A 133 -12.04 -5.96 12.44
CA GLN A 133 -11.07 -7.04 12.66
C GLN A 133 -9.97 -7.02 11.60
N THR A 134 -10.32 -6.54 10.40
CA THR A 134 -9.44 -6.42 9.25
C THR A 134 -8.53 -5.17 9.32
N LEU A 135 -9.02 -4.09 9.91
CA LEU A 135 -8.33 -2.80 9.92
C LEU A 135 -7.59 -2.51 11.23
N HIS A 136 -7.88 -3.26 12.30
CA HIS A 136 -7.27 -3.07 13.62
C HIS A 136 -7.50 -1.67 14.24
N TYR A 137 -8.53 -0.95 13.78
CA TYR A 137 -9.02 0.28 14.42
C TYR A 137 -10.55 0.44 14.24
N PRO A 138 -11.24 1.20 15.13
CA PRO A 138 -12.71 1.31 15.19
C PRO A 138 -13.35 1.74 13.89
N TYR A 139 -14.19 0.87 13.32
CA TYR A 139 -15.12 1.26 12.25
C TYR A 139 -16.37 1.92 12.85
N ALA A 140 -17.17 2.58 12.02
CA ALA A 140 -18.30 3.41 12.47
C ALA A 140 -19.29 2.69 13.41
N HIS A 141 -19.55 1.39 13.24
CA HIS A 141 -20.44 0.65 14.15
C HIS A 141 -19.90 0.58 15.58
N VAL A 142 -18.59 0.33 15.73
CA VAL A 142 -17.91 0.30 17.04
C VAL A 142 -17.91 1.70 17.65
N VAL A 143 -17.67 2.73 16.84
CA VAL A 143 -17.72 4.14 17.30
C VAL A 143 -19.11 4.52 17.81
N ALA A 144 -20.18 4.08 17.12
CA ALA A 144 -21.55 4.32 17.54
C ALA A 144 -21.86 3.62 18.88
N ALA A 145 -21.47 2.35 19.03
CA ALA A 145 -21.63 1.62 20.28
C ALA A 145 -20.84 2.25 21.44
N CYS A 146 -19.59 2.66 21.21
CA CYS A 146 -18.78 3.37 22.20
C CYS A 146 -19.46 4.67 22.65
N ALA A 147 -20.02 5.44 21.71
CA ALA A 147 -20.74 6.68 22.02
C ALA A 147 -22.00 6.42 22.86
N LYS A 148 -22.67 5.28 22.68
CA LYS A 148 -23.87 4.91 23.46
C LYS A 148 -23.57 4.67 24.94
N VAL A 149 -22.39 4.17 25.27
CA VAL A 149 -21.94 3.88 26.65
C VAL A 149 -20.82 4.80 27.14
N SER A 150 -20.55 5.90 26.44
CA SER A 150 -19.51 6.88 26.80
C SER A 150 -18.11 6.28 26.98
N LEU A 151 -17.78 5.25 26.20
CA LEU A 151 -16.44 4.66 26.19
C LEU A 151 -15.51 5.42 25.26
N ASN A 152 -14.24 5.52 25.66
CA ASN A 152 -13.20 6.08 24.79
C ASN A 152 -12.96 5.14 23.61
N VAL A 153 -13.16 5.64 22.39
CA VAL A 153 -12.96 4.88 21.14
C VAL A 153 -11.50 4.47 20.99
N ASP A 154 -10.57 5.27 21.49
CA ASP A 154 -9.13 5.11 21.26
C ASP A 154 -8.58 3.81 21.88
N GLN A 155 -9.23 3.26 22.92
CA GLN A 155 -8.83 1.97 23.55
C GLN A 155 -8.99 0.74 22.62
N PHE A 156 -9.70 0.92 21.51
CA PHE A 156 -9.95 -0.09 20.50
C PHE A 156 -9.07 0.08 19.26
N ILE A 157 -8.17 1.06 19.26
CA ILE A 157 -7.15 1.22 18.21
C ILE A 157 -5.95 0.34 18.60
N ASP A 158 -5.47 -0.47 17.66
CA ASP A 158 -4.30 -1.31 17.85
C ASP A 158 -3.03 -0.45 18.02
N GLU A 159 -2.16 -0.87 18.93
CA GLU A 159 -0.94 -0.15 19.30
C GLU A 159 -0.01 0.04 18.10
N VAL A 160 -0.06 -0.83 17.08
CA VAL A 160 0.76 -0.68 15.85
C VAL A 160 0.58 0.68 15.17
N TYR A 161 -0.54 1.36 15.42
CA TYR A 161 -0.85 2.67 14.86
C TYR A 161 -0.40 3.84 15.72
N THR A 162 0.19 3.58 16.89
CA THR A 162 0.79 4.61 17.74
C THR A 162 1.97 5.26 17.03
N LEU A 163 2.17 6.54 17.32
CA LEU A 163 3.27 7.26 16.70
C LEU A 163 4.64 6.72 17.15
N GLU A 164 4.71 6.21 18.38
CA GLU A 164 5.90 5.60 18.98
C GLU A 164 6.34 4.34 18.23
N LEU A 165 5.46 3.33 18.08
CA LEU A 165 5.83 2.10 17.36
C LEU A 165 6.14 2.36 15.88
N THR A 166 5.44 3.31 15.26
CA THR A 166 5.74 3.67 13.87
C THR A 166 7.02 4.49 13.74
N LEU A 167 7.44 5.24 14.77
CA LEU A 167 8.74 5.92 14.78
C LEU A 167 9.90 4.91 14.76
N CYS A 168 9.80 3.80 15.52
CA CYS A 168 10.82 2.74 15.51
C CYS A 168 11.07 2.15 14.11
N VAL A 169 10.06 2.16 13.23
CA VAL A 169 10.23 1.75 11.82
C VAL A 169 11.12 2.75 11.07
N TRP A 170 10.97 4.04 11.32
CA TRP A 170 11.67 5.12 10.62
C TRP A 170 13.03 5.50 11.23
N GLU A 171 13.31 5.08 12.46
CA GLU A 171 14.60 5.28 13.15
C GLU A 171 15.75 4.43 12.57
N ASN A 172 15.47 3.49 11.67
CA ASN A 172 16.53 2.71 11.03
C ASN A 172 17.48 3.61 10.22
N GLU A 173 18.76 3.59 10.59
CA GLU A 173 19.78 4.41 9.97
C GLU A 173 20.32 3.78 8.68
N PHE A 174 20.48 4.60 7.65
CA PHE A 174 21.24 4.25 6.46
C PHE A 174 22.65 4.80 6.60
N PRO A 175 23.70 3.95 6.65
CA PRO A 175 25.06 4.44 6.79
C PRO A 175 25.45 5.27 5.56
N VAL A 176 26.26 6.31 5.77
CA VAL A 176 26.84 7.03 4.64
C VAL A 176 27.74 6.05 3.87
N LEU A 177 27.43 5.83 2.59
CA LEU A 177 28.29 5.01 1.75
C LEU A 177 29.64 5.72 1.61
N PRO A 178 30.75 5.06 1.99
CA PRO A 178 32.07 5.65 1.84
C PRO A 178 32.40 5.73 0.34
N ASP A 179 33.41 6.53 0.00
CA ASP A 179 33.81 6.69 -1.40
C ASP A 179 34.20 5.34 -2.03
N LEU A 180 33.82 5.13 -3.29
CA LEU A 180 34.07 3.88 -4.02
C LEU A 180 35.57 3.49 -4.01
N SER A 181 36.49 4.47 -3.98
CA SER A 181 37.93 4.20 -3.91
C SER A 181 38.38 3.51 -2.61
N THR A 182 37.58 3.60 -1.55
CA THR A 182 37.87 3.01 -0.24
C THR A 182 37.28 1.61 -0.07
N TRP A 183 36.47 1.14 -1.02
CA TRP A 183 35.76 -0.13 -0.91
C TRP A 183 36.73 -1.29 -1.09
N LYS A 184 36.87 -2.12 -0.05
CA LYS A 184 37.57 -3.40 -0.16
C LYS A 184 36.64 -4.40 -0.85
N VAL A 185 36.77 -4.53 -2.18
CA VAL A 185 36.09 -5.59 -2.93
C VAL A 185 36.82 -6.91 -2.64
N PRO A 186 36.19 -7.89 -1.95
CA PRO A 186 36.80 -9.20 -1.77
C PRO A 186 37.10 -9.78 -3.15
N ARG A 187 38.29 -10.37 -3.31
CA ARG A 187 38.59 -11.11 -4.55
C ARG A 187 37.53 -12.17 -4.71
N THR A 188 36.88 -12.19 -5.88
CA THR A 188 35.87 -13.19 -6.20
C THR A 188 36.53 -14.56 -6.01
N THR A 189 36.06 -15.33 -5.03
CA THR A 189 36.58 -16.66 -4.72
C THR A 189 36.13 -17.71 -5.74
N PHE A 190 35.30 -17.29 -6.70
CA PHE A 190 34.79 -18.11 -7.78
C PHE A 190 34.92 -17.36 -9.11
N GLU A 191 35.11 -18.13 -10.18
CA GLU A 191 35.07 -17.61 -11.53
C GLU A 191 33.61 -17.53 -11.98
N LEU A 192 33.16 -16.33 -12.36
CA LEU A 192 31.82 -16.11 -12.88
C LEU A 192 31.80 -16.56 -14.35
N ILE A 193 31.54 -17.85 -14.59
CA ILE A 193 31.50 -18.45 -15.93
C ILE A 193 30.12 -18.18 -16.55
N PRO A 194 30.01 -17.33 -17.60
CA PRO A 194 28.74 -17.12 -18.28
C PRO A 194 28.33 -18.41 -18.99
N ASP A 195 27.09 -18.84 -18.81
CA ASP A 195 26.56 -19.99 -19.52
C ASP A 195 26.65 -19.74 -21.04
N LYS A 196 27.46 -20.56 -21.72
CA LYS A 196 27.68 -20.47 -23.16
C LYS A 196 26.40 -20.74 -23.95
N GLY A 197 25.47 -21.54 -23.43
CA GLY A 197 24.17 -21.82 -24.04
C GLY A 197 23.17 -20.67 -23.93
N LEU A 198 23.37 -19.76 -22.96
CA LEU A 198 22.57 -18.54 -22.79
C LEU A 198 23.20 -17.30 -23.42
N ARG A 199 24.35 -17.45 -24.10
CA ARG A 199 24.97 -16.36 -24.85
C ARG A 199 24.03 -15.90 -25.96
N ARG A 200 23.77 -14.60 -26.00
CA ARG A 200 23.03 -13.98 -27.12
C ARG A 200 23.82 -14.18 -28.40
N ASN A 201 23.20 -14.79 -29.41
CA ASN A 201 23.70 -14.71 -30.78
C ASN A 201 23.77 -13.24 -31.19
N SER A 202 24.91 -12.82 -31.75
CA SER A 202 25.21 -11.42 -32.06
C SER A 202 24.32 -10.81 -33.15
N LYS A 203 23.52 -11.63 -33.85
CA LYS A 203 22.62 -11.20 -34.92
C LYS A 203 21.15 -11.28 -34.47
N GLY A 204 20.49 -10.13 -34.52
CA GLY A 204 19.04 -10.01 -34.39
C GLY A 204 18.56 -9.57 -33.01
N ARG A 205 17.30 -9.11 -32.97
CA ARG A 205 16.62 -8.75 -31.73
C ARG A 205 16.29 -10.05 -30.98
N PRO A 206 16.64 -10.18 -29.68
CA PRO A 206 16.24 -11.34 -28.88
C PRO A 206 14.72 -11.55 -28.95
N GLN A 207 14.29 -12.80 -29.10
CA GLN A 207 12.87 -13.12 -28.90
C GLN A 207 12.49 -12.76 -27.46
N SER A 208 11.43 -11.96 -27.33
CA SER A 208 10.89 -11.60 -26.02
C SER A 208 10.18 -12.82 -25.45
N SER A 209 10.76 -13.44 -24.42
CA SER A 209 10.05 -14.41 -23.55
C SER A 209 9.11 -13.72 -22.56
N ARG A 210 9.15 -12.38 -22.49
CA ARG A 210 8.28 -11.58 -21.63
C ARG A 210 6.84 -11.61 -22.15
N ILE A 211 5.93 -12.08 -21.30
CA ILE A 211 4.48 -11.96 -21.48
C ILE A 211 4.14 -10.46 -21.40
N ARG A 212 3.56 -9.91 -22.47
CA ARG A 212 3.12 -8.52 -22.48
C ARG A 212 1.97 -8.35 -21.49
N ASN A 213 2.08 -7.33 -20.65
CA ASN A 213 1.00 -6.87 -19.79
C ASN A 213 0.64 -5.41 -20.12
N GLU A 214 -0.34 -4.85 -19.41
CA GLU A 214 -0.83 -3.48 -19.62
C GLU A 214 0.28 -2.41 -19.56
N MET A 215 1.40 -2.70 -18.89
CA MET A 215 2.56 -1.79 -18.79
C MET A 215 3.41 -1.70 -20.07
N ASP A 216 3.25 -2.64 -21.01
CA ASP A 216 3.96 -2.66 -22.29
C ASP A 216 3.14 -1.97 -23.41
N ILE A 217 1.92 -1.53 -23.10
CA ILE A 217 1.05 -0.75 -23.98
C ILE A 217 1.50 0.72 -23.89
N ARG A 218 2.16 1.22 -24.94
CA ARG A 218 2.35 2.68 -25.07
C ARG A 218 1.00 3.33 -25.28
N GLU A 219 0.79 4.52 -24.70
CA GLU A 219 -0.27 5.44 -25.13
C GLU A 219 -0.26 5.50 -26.66
N LYS A 220 -1.44 5.34 -27.29
CA LYS A 220 -1.58 5.38 -28.74
C LYS A 220 -0.98 6.69 -29.23
N SER A 221 0.25 6.68 -29.70
CA SER A 221 0.78 7.80 -30.46
C SER A 221 -0.01 7.84 -31.75
N ASP A 222 -0.43 9.03 -32.17
CA ASP A 222 -0.93 9.26 -33.52
C ASP A 222 -0.02 8.53 -34.51
N GLY A 223 -0.62 7.76 -35.41
CA GLY A 223 0.09 6.81 -36.26
C GLY A 223 1.34 7.42 -36.87
N LYS A 224 2.43 6.66 -36.92
CA LYS A 224 3.74 7.16 -37.39
C LYS A 224 3.58 7.84 -38.76
N LEU A 225 3.84 9.14 -38.81
CA LEU A 225 3.89 9.91 -40.04
C LEU A 225 5.22 9.66 -40.76
N CYS A 226 5.20 9.79 -42.08
CA CYS A 226 6.41 9.70 -42.88
C CYS A 226 7.42 10.79 -42.45
N GLY A 227 8.67 10.41 -42.18
CA GLY A 227 9.70 11.36 -41.77
C GLY A 227 10.09 12.41 -42.82
N VAL A 228 9.61 12.27 -44.06
CA VAL A 228 9.89 13.18 -45.19
C VAL A 228 8.68 14.07 -45.45
N CYS A 229 7.55 13.51 -45.88
CA CYS A 229 6.36 14.29 -46.25
C CYS A 229 5.33 14.47 -45.12
N ARG A 230 5.57 13.89 -43.95
CA ARG A 230 4.67 13.91 -42.78
C ARG A 230 3.25 13.40 -43.02
N LEU A 231 3.00 12.66 -44.09
CA LEU A 231 1.73 11.97 -44.34
C LEU A 231 1.70 10.58 -43.70
N ALA A 232 0.51 10.11 -43.34
CA ALA A 232 0.31 8.77 -42.81
C ALA A 232 0.33 7.71 -43.94
N GLY A 233 0.48 6.42 -43.55
CA GLY A 233 0.32 5.29 -44.47
C GLY A 233 1.61 4.79 -45.14
N HIS A 234 2.73 5.50 -45.01
CA HIS A 234 4.02 5.03 -45.52
C HIS A 234 5.20 5.53 -44.67
N ASN A 235 6.34 4.89 -44.82
CA ASN A 235 7.58 5.27 -44.15
C ASN A 235 8.55 5.96 -45.13
N ARG A 236 9.65 6.50 -44.61
CA ARG A 236 10.68 7.20 -45.42
C ARG A 236 11.18 6.38 -46.61
N SER A 237 11.32 5.05 -46.47
CA SER A 237 11.81 4.17 -47.55
C SER A 237 10.81 3.96 -48.70
N LYS A 238 9.54 4.31 -48.51
CA LYS A 238 8.47 4.20 -49.52
C LYS A 238 7.85 5.56 -49.83
N CYS A 239 8.56 6.65 -49.51
CA CYS A 239 8.13 7.98 -49.87
C CYS A 239 8.45 8.21 -51.35
N LEU A 240 7.47 8.72 -52.10
CA LEU A 240 7.63 9.10 -53.51
C LEU A 240 8.14 10.54 -53.67
N LEU A 241 8.42 11.21 -52.54
CA LEU A 241 9.05 12.53 -52.41
C LEU A 241 10.48 12.39 -51.91
#